data_AF-A0A3D3JET5-F1
#
_entry.id   AF-A0A3D3JET5-F1
#
_cell.length_a   1.000
_cell.length_b   1.000
_cell.length_c   1.000
_cell.angle_alpha   90.00
_cell.angle_beta   90.00
_cell.angle_gamma   90.00
#
_symmetry.space_group_name_H-M   'P 1'
#
loop_
_entity.id
_entity.type
_entity.pdbx_description
1 polymer ?
#
loop_
_entity_poly.entity_id
_entity_poly.type
_entity_poly.pdbx_seq_one_letter_code
_entity_poly.pdbx_strand_id
1 'polypeptide(L)' 'MLELYEAVIGLEVHAQLLTSSKAFCSCPTEYGAEPNVNVCPICL' A
#
# COMPACT_ATOMS: atom_id res chain seq x y z
N MET A 1 39.34 21.29 -5.29
CA MET A 1 38.04 21.89 -4.93
C MET A 1 37.36 20.88 -4.02
N LEU A 2 37.39 21.10 -2.71
CA LEU A 2 36.79 20.18 -1.74
C LEU A 2 35.29 20.50 -1.70
N GLU A 3 34.45 19.53 -2.00
CA GLU A 3 32.99 19.65 -1.84
C GLU A 3 32.67 19.74 -0.34
N LEU A 4 31.98 20.81 0.08
CA LEU A 4 31.71 21.14 1.49
C LEU A 4 30.53 20.35 2.09
N TYR A 5 29.70 19.72 1.26
CA TYR A 5 28.48 19.02 1.68
C TYR A 5 28.14 17.86 0.71
N GLU A 6 27.45 16.84 1.24
CA GLU A 6 26.96 15.69 0.48
C GLU A 6 25.43 15.64 0.57
N ALA A 7 24.77 15.35 -0.56
CA ALA A 7 23.33 15.13 -0.56
C ALA A 7 22.99 13.73 -0.05
N VAL A 8 22.23 13.64 1.05
CA VAL A 8 21.70 12.38 1.57
C VAL A 8 20.20 12.34 1.29
N ILE A 9 19.78 11.43 0.41
CA ILE A 9 18.39 11.33 -0.05
C ILE A 9 17.81 9.99 0.40
N GLY A 10 16.67 10.05 1.08
CA GLY A 10 15.86 8.88 1.44
C GLY A 10 14.59 8.82 0.61
N LEU A 11 14.19 7.63 0.19
CA LEU A 11 12.93 7.39 -0.50
C LEU A 11 12.10 6.39 0.31
N GLU A 12 10.81 6.68 0.46
CA GLU A 12 9.82 5.74 0.98
C GLU A 12 8.89 5.35 -0.17
N VAL A 13 8.81 4.04 -0.46
CA VAL A 13 8.04 3.52 -1.58
C VAL A 13 6.99 2.55 -1.05
N HIS A 14 5.74 2.74 -1.46
CA HIS A 14 4.65 1.79 -1.17
C HIS A 14 4.35 1.00 -2.44
N ALA A 15 4.27 -0.33 -2.31
CA ALA A 15 3.91 -1.24 -3.38
C ALA A 15 2.78 -2.16 -2.92
N GLN A 16 1.67 -2.16 -3.66
CA GLN A 16 0.54 -3.03 -3.38
C GLN A 16 0.84 -4.45 -3.85
N LEU A 17 0.69 -5.43 -2.96
CA LEU A 17 0.82 -6.84 -3.31
C LEU A 17 -0.38 -7.29 -4.17
N LEU A 18 -0.12 -8.11 -5.19
CA LEU A 18 -1.14 -8.69 -6.07
C LEU A 18 -1.79 -9.94 -5.46
N THR A 19 -2.17 -9.86 -4.17
CA THR A 19 -2.93 -10.92 -3.49
C THR A 19 -4.39 -10.84 -3.88
N SER A 20 -5.12 -11.97 -3.85
CA SER A 20 -6.56 -11.98 -4.11
C SER A 20 -7.40 -11.55 -2.90
N SER A 21 -6.86 -11.65 -1.69
CA SER A 21 -7.49 -11.22 -0.43
C SER A 21 -6.68 -10.14 0.28
N LYS A 22 -7.34 -9.39 1.17
CA LYS A 22 -6.68 -8.42 2.05
C LYS A 22 -5.70 -9.12 3.02
N ALA A 23 -4.79 -8.35 3.61
CA ALA A 23 -3.74 -8.88 4.47
C ALA A 23 -4.26 -9.59 5.73
N PHE A 24 -5.42 -9.16 6.26
CA PHE A 24 -5.94 -9.62 7.56
C PHE A 24 -7.35 -10.21 7.49
N CYS A 25 -7.94 -10.30 6.30
CA CYS A 25 -9.26 -10.90 6.11
C CYS A 25 -9.44 -11.43 4.69
N SER A 26 -10.47 -12.24 4.47
CA SER A 26 -10.76 -12.87 3.18
C SER A 26 -11.45 -11.96 2.16
N CYS A 27 -11.63 -10.66 2.45
CA CYS A 27 -12.24 -9.73 1.48
C CYS A 27 -11.35 -9.57 0.24
N PRO A 28 -11.93 -9.41 -0.97
CA PRO A 28 -11.17 -9.15 -2.19
C PRO A 28 -10.37 -7.84 -2.14
N THR A 29 -9.27 -7.80 -2.90
CA THR A 29 -8.42 -6.62 -3.16
C THR A 29 -8.69 -5.99 -4.54
N GLU A 30 -9.74 -6.45 -5.23
CA GLU A 30 -10.09 -6.02 -6.57
C GLU A 30 -10.41 -4.52 -6.65
N TYR A 31 -10.09 -3.93 -7.79
CA TYR A 31 -10.42 -2.55 -8.10
C TYR A 31 -11.79 -2.44 -8.76
N GLY A 32 -12.51 -1.35 -8.48
CA GLY A 32 -13.74 -0.98 -9.19
C GLY A 32 -15.06 -1.50 -8.60
N ALA A 33 -15.04 -2.11 -7.40
CA ALA A 33 -16.27 -2.48 -6.70
C ALA A 33 -17.04 -1.25 -6.19
N GLU A 34 -18.35 -1.39 -6.02
CA GLU A 34 -19.21 -0.37 -5.41
C GLU A 34 -18.80 -0.05 -3.96
N PRO A 35 -19.11 1.15 -3.45
CA PRO A 35 -18.73 1.56 -2.09
C PRO A 35 -19.19 0.57 -1.02
N ASN A 36 -18.27 0.20 -0.13
CA ASN A 36 -18.52 -0.71 1.01
C ASN A 36 -19.04 -2.11 0.64
N VAL A 37 -18.78 -2.59 -0.59
CA VAL A 37 -19.08 -3.99 -0.96
C VAL A 37 -18.00 -4.96 -0.48
N ASN A 38 -16.72 -4.63 -0.71
CA ASN A 38 -15.59 -5.49 -0.34
C ASN A 38 -15.12 -5.26 1.10
N VAL A 39 -16.05 -5.37 2.06
CA VAL A 39 -15.80 -5.13 3.48
C VAL A 39 -16.36 -6.27 4.35
N CYS A 40 -15.87 -6.35 5.59
CA CYS A 40 -16.35 -7.28 6.61
C CYS A 40 -16.02 -6.70 7.99
N PRO A 41 -16.51 -7.30 9.09
CA PRO A 41 -16.26 -6.80 10.46
C PRO A 41 -14.78 -6.68 10.87
N ILE A 42 -13.85 -7.28 10.13
CA ILE A 42 -12.41 -7.19 10.40
C ILE A 42 -11.78 -5.93 9.79
N CYS A 43 -12.32 -5.43 8.66
CA CYS A 43 -11.72 -4.32 7.90
C CYS A 43 -12.59 -3.07 7.79
N LEU A 44 -13.69 -3.05 8.55
CA LEU A 44 -14.46 -1.85 8.91
C LEU A 44 -13.98 -1.35 10.27
#